data_AF-A0A7U9SMF5-F1
#
_entry.id   AF-A0A7U9SMF5-F1
#
_cell.length_a   1.000
_cell.length_b   1.000
_cell.length_c   1.000
_cell.angle_alpha   90.00
_cell.angle_beta   90.00
_cell.angle_gamma   90.00
#
_symmetry.space_group_name_H-M   'P 1'
#
loop_
_entity.id
_entity.type
_entity.pdbx_description
1 polymer ?
#
loop_
_entity_poly.entity_id
_entity_poly.type
_entity_poly.pdbx_seq_one_letter_code
_entity_poly.pdbx_strand_id
1 'polypeptide(L)'
;MKDGNPRNLAMPLCHWGKFYEQLIRTIMDGTWKYDDNPSSTKAINYWWGMSAGVIDVICSQHLPIGTKRLVELLKATISAEKFNPFSGILYSQSGAVVNEADRSLTPEEIMTMDWLAENIIGSIPKKEELTEQAAPVIRQQGVMKKEG
;
A
#
# COMPACT_ATOMS: atom_id res chain seq x y z
N MET A 1 23.94 -21.50 5.66
CA MET A 1 22.61 -21.41 6.30
C MET A 1 22.37 -22.72 7.03
N LYS A 2 22.48 -22.72 8.35
CA LYS A 2 22.27 -23.90 9.22
C LYS A 2 21.15 -23.49 10.19
N ASP A 3 20.12 -24.33 10.26
CA ASP A 3 18.88 -24.20 11.05
C ASP A 3 17.82 -23.30 10.41
N GLY A 4 16.84 -23.94 9.74
CA GLY A 4 15.76 -23.35 8.93
C GLY A 4 14.70 -22.58 9.72
N ASN A 5 15.08 -21.85 10.77
CA ASN A 5 14.19 -20.95 11.48
C ASN A 5 14.11 -19.60 10.75
N PRO A 6 12.89 -19.08 10.49
CA PRO A 6 12.73 -17.77 9.88
C PRO A 6 13.38 -16.69 10.75
N ARG A 7 14.18 -15.83 10.13
CA ARG A 7 14.79 -14.66 10.79
C ARG A 7 14.10 -13.40 10.33
N ASN A 8 13.53 -12.65 11.27
CA ASN A 8 12.92 -11.36 10.97
C ASN A 8 14.02 -10.37 10.56
N LEU A 9 13.95 -9.87 9.32
CA LEU A 9 14.89 -8.89 8.76
C LEU A 9 14.40 -7.47 8.91
N ALA A 10 13.09 -7.25 8.72
CA ALA A 10 12.43 -5.99 8.93
C ALA A 10 10.93 -6.24 9.22
N MET A 11 10.28 -5.23 9.78
CA MET A 11 8.82 -5.23 9.97
C MET A 11 8.24 -3.85 9.65
N PRO A 12 7.05 -3.78 9.02
CA PRO A 12 6.30 -2.55 8.97
C PRO A 12 5.75 -2.22 10.36
N LEU A 13 5.76 -0.95 10.73
CA LEU A 13 5.15 -0.43 11.95
C LEU A 13 4.05 0.56 11.57
N CYS A 14 2.83 0.28 12.05
CA CYS A 14 1.69 1.17 11.89
C CYS A 14 1.45 1.97 13.18
N HIS A 15 1.71 3.27 13.15
CA HIS A 15 1.50 4.18 14.27
C HIS A 15 0.05 4.65 14.36
N TRP A 16 -0.87 3.75 14.71
CA TRP A 16 -2.30 4.07 14.83
C TRP A 16 -2.60 5.21 15.80
N GLY A 17 -1.81 5.36 16.88
CA GLY A 17 -1.94 6.50 17.79
C GLY A 17 -1.72 7.85 17.10
N LYS A 18 -0.67 7.97 16.26
CA LYS A 18 -0.40 9.17 15.46
C LYS A 18 -1.49 9.40 14.42
N PHE A 19 -1.94 8.33 13.79
CA PHE A 19 -3.02 8.39 12.81
C PHE A 19 -4.30 8.96 13.44
N TYR A 20 -4.76 8.40 14.56
CA TYR A 20 -5.98 8.87 15.23
C TYR A 20 -5.81 10.28 15.80
N GLU A 21 -4.65 10.62 16.35
CA GLU A 21 -4.37 11.98 16.80
C GLU A 21 -4.49 12.99 15.64
N GLN A 22 -3.83 12.73 14.51
CA GLN A 22 -3.89 13.59 13.32
C GLN A 22 -5.31 13.69 12.77
N LEU A 23 -6.03 12.57 12.72
CA LEU A 23 -7.43 12.53 12.30
C LEU A 23 -8.27 13.45 13.18
N ILE A 24 -8.26 13.23 14.51
CA ILE A 24 -9.05 14.01 15.48
C ILE A 24 -8.70 15.50 15.41
N ARG A 25 -7.42 15.85 15.32
CA ARG A 25 -6.99 17.25 15.15
C ARG A 25 -7.55 17.87 13.88
N THR A 26 -7.50 17.16 12.76
CA THR A 26 -8.09 17.60 11.48
C THR A 26 -9.59 17.87 11.62
N ILE A 27 -10.31 17.04 12.41
CA ILE A 27 -11.73 17.26 12.73
C ILE A 27 -11.90 18.55 13.55
N MET A 28 -11.13 18.68 14.62
CA MET A 28 -11.24 19.79 15.57
C MET A 28 -10.87 21.14 14.96
N ASP A 29 -9.88 21.16 14.07
CA ASP A 29 -9.38 22.38 13.40
C ASP A 29 -10.34 22.90 12.33
N GLY A 30 -11.51 22.26 12.13
CA GLY A 30 -12.53 22.69 11.17
C GLY A 30 -12.10 22.54 9.70
N THR A 31 -10.90 22.02 9.44
CA THR A 31 -10.43 21.59 8.12
C THR A 31 -11.14 20.30 7.64
N TRP A 32 -11.98 19.73 8.51
CA TRP A 32 -13.01 18.77 8.14
C TRP A 32 -13.93 19.37 7.08
N LYS A 33 -13.70 19.00 5.83
CA LYS A 33 -14.60 19.35 4.73
C LYS A 33 -15.88 18.54 4.90
N TYR A 34 -16.89 19.18 5.48
CA TYR A 34 -18.28 18.77 5.28
C TYR A 34 -18.56 18.98 3.80
N ASP A 35 -18.57 17.91 3.01
CA ASP A 35 -19.08 17.98 1.64
C ASP A 35 -20.60 18.11 1.80
N ASP A 36 -21.15 19.28 1.44
CA ASP A 36 -22.46 19.87 1.84
C ASP A 36 -23.75 19.09 1.49
N ASN A 37 -23.75 17.75 1.51
CA ASN A 37 -24.95 16.95 1.33
C ASN A 37 -25.33 16.17 2.62
N PRO A 38 -26.27 16.69 3.44
CA PRO A 38 -26.75 16.01 4.66
C PRO A 38 -27.49 14.69 4.41
N SER A 39 -27.72 14.30 3.15
CA SER A 39 -28.30 13.00 2.78
C SER A 39 -27.26 11.91 2.44
N SER A 40 -25.96 12.25 2.41
CA SER A 40 -24.89 11.29 2.14
C SER A 40 -23.85 11.26 3.26
N THR A 41 -23.84 10.19 4.05
CA THR A 41 -22.69 9.85 4.89
C THR A 41 -21.53 9.45 3.96
N LYS A 42 -20.74 10.42 3.49
CA LYS A 42 -19.50 10.10 2.76
C LYS A 42 -18.46 9.65 3.77
N ALA A 43 -17.96 8.42 3.61
CA ALA A 43 -16.78 7.95 4.33
C ALA A 43 -15.58 8.81 3.89
N ILE A 44 -14.84 9.34 4.86
CA ILE A 44 -13.61 10.08 4.57
C ILE A 44 -12.48 9.07 4.51
N ASN A 45 -11.82 9.01 3.35
CA ASN A 45 -10.69 8.13 3.11
C ASN A 45 -9.39 8.94 3.23
N TYR A 46 -8.53 8.58 4.19
CA TYR A 46 -7.20 9.16 4.34
C TYR A 46 -6.14 8.18 3.84
N TRP A 47 -5.30 8.65 2.92
CA TRP A 47 -4.15 7.91 2.38
C TRP A 47 -2.85 8.45 2.98
N TRP A 48 -2.60 8.14 4.24
CA TRP A 48 -1.39 8.59 4.96
C TRP A 48 -0.36 7.47 5.06
N GLY A 49 0.90 7.80 4.76
CA GLY A 49 2.01 6.85 4.74
C GLY A 49 3.22 7.32 5.54
N MET A 50 4.42 7.05 5.01
CA MET A 50 5.68 7.39 5.70
C MET A 50 5.93 8.89 5.83
N SER A 51 5.40 9.73 4.93
CA SER A 51 5.50 11.20 5.00
C SER A 51 4.75 11.79 6.19
N ALA A 52 3.58 11.20 6.54
CA ALA A 52 2.80 11.57 7.71
C ALA A 52 3.30 10.92 9.02
N GLY A 53 4.31 10.04 8.94
CA GLY A 53 4.86 9.32 10.07
C GLY A 53 3.93 8.26 10.67
N VAL A 54 2.87 7.87 9.93
CA VAL A 54 1.90 6.83 10.36
C VAL A 54 2.36 5.42 9.98
N ILE A 55 3.25 5.30 8.99
CA ILE A 55 3.93 4.05 8.63
C ILE A 55 5.44 4.22 8.81
N ASP A 56 6.09 3.19 9.36
CA ASP A 56 7.54 3.07 9.44
C ASP A 56 8.00 1.63 9.11
N VAL A 57 9.30 1.43 8.90
CA VAL A 57 9.96 0.13 8.77
C VAL A 57 11.07 0.05 9.80
N ILE A 58 11.01 -0.99 10.65
CA ILE A 58 12.06 -1.30 11.63
C ILE A 58 12.88 -2.47 11.12
N CYS A 59 14.19 -2.30 11.09
CA CYS A 59 15.13 -3.33 10.67
C CYS A 59 15.77 -4.08 11.83
N SER A 60 16.08 -5.35 11.59
CA SER A 60 16.88 -6.18 12.49
C SER A 60 18.29 -5.62 12.64
N GLN A 61 18.82 -5.70 13.86
CA GLN A 61 20.22 -5.36 14.15
C GLN A 61 21.25 -6.23 13.42
N HIS A 62 20.81 -7.37 12.86
CA HIS A 62 21.67 -8.30 12.13
C HIS A 62 21.84 -7.95 10.64
N LEU A 63 21.22 -6.88 10.15
CA LEU A 63 21.40 -6.47 8.76
C LEU A 63 22.84 -5.94 8.54
N PRO A 64 23.48 -6.31 7.43
CA PRO A 64 24.74 -5.67 7.02
C PRO A 64 24.58 -4.15 6.92
N ILE A 65 25.63 -3.41 7.29
CA ILE A 65 25.61 -1.95 7.34
C ILE A 65 25.19 -1.30 6.01
N GLY A 66 25.64 -1.86 4.87
CA GLY A 66 25.27 -1.37 3.54
C GLY A 66 23.77 -1.50 3.27
N THR A 67 23.17 -2.64 3.62
CA THR A 67 21.73 -2.87 3.50
C THR A 67 20.94 -1.93 4.39
N LYS A 68 21.36 -1.74 5.65
CA LYS A 68 20.71 -0.80 6.58
C LYS A 68 20.70 0.63 6.02
N ARG A 69 21.85 1.10 5.51
CA ARG A 69 21.96 2.42 4.88
C ARG A 69 21.06 2.57 3.66
N LEU A 70 20.95 1.53 2.83
CA LEU A 70 20.05 1.55 1.67
C LEU A 70 18.58 1.65 2.09
N VAL A 71 18.17 0.90 3.13
CA VAL A 71 16.80 1.00 3.67
C VAL A 71 16.53 2.40 4.21
N GLU A 72 17.46 2.98 4.98
CA GLU A 72 17.35 4.34 5.50
C GLU A 72 17.23 5.38 4.38
N LEU A 73 18.03 5.23 3.31
CA LEU A 73 17.94 6.08 2.12
C LEU A 73 16.56 5.96 1.46
N LEU A 74 16.10 4.73 1.18
CA LEU A 74 14.80 4.50 0.53
C LEU A 74 13.64 5.04 1.37
N LYS A 75 13.66 4.80 2.68
CA LYS A 75 12.69 5.36 3.62
C LYS A 75 12.68 6.89 3.53
N ALA A 76 13.84 7.53 3.58
CA ALA A 76 13.93 8.99 3.48
C ALA A 76 13.43 9.52 2.13
N THR A 77 13.74 8.85 1.02
CA THR A 77 13.28 9.27 -0.30
C THR A 77 11.78 9.06 -0.50
N ILE A 78 11.20 7.99 0.05
CA ILE A 78 9.75 7.73 0.02
C ILE A 78 9.02 8.77 0.89
N SER A 79 9.48 8.99 2.12
CA SER A 79 8.91 10.01 3.02
C SER A 79 8.97 11.42 2.44
N ALA A 80 9.99 11.72 1.63
CA ALA A 80 10.14 13.01 0.96
C ALA A 80 9.48 13.07 -0.43
N GLU A 81 8.70 12.05 -0.82
CA GLU A 81 8.03 11.94 -2.12
C GLU A 81 8.98 12.00 -3.33
N LYS A 82 10.27 11.69 -3.12
CA LYS A 82 11.30 11.64 -4.17
C LYS A 82 11.39 10.28 -4.84
N PHE A 83 10.78 9.25 -4.24
CA PHE A 83 10.74 7.90 -4.78
C PHE A 83 9.35 7.32 -4.58
N ASN A 84 8.69 6.94 -5.68
CA ASN A 84 7.40 6.26 -5.67
C ASN A 84 7.57 4.82 -6.23
N PRO A 85 7.27 3.77 -5.46
CA PRO A 85 7.37 2.38 -5.92
C PRO A 85 6.52 2.04 -7.16
N PHE A 86 5.48 2.82 -7.43
CA PHE A 86 4.54 2.64 -8.55
C PHE A 86 4.69 3.73 -9.61
N SER A 87 5.92 4.21 -9.82
CA SER A 87 6.26 5.17 -10.87
C SER A 87 7.08 4.53 -11.99
N GLY A 88 7.01 5.12 -13.18
CA GLY A 88 7.74 4.67 -14.36
C GLY A 88 6.99 3.63 -15.18
N ILE A 89 7.72 2.98 -16.08
CA ILE A 89 7.18 1.92 -16.95
C ILE A 89 6.96 0.67 -16.08
N LEU A 90 5.71 0.21 -16.01
CA LEU A 90 5.30 -0.94 -15.21
C LEU A 90 4.71 -2.02 -16.12
N TYR A 91 5.18 -3.26 -15.95
CA TYR A 91 4.70 -4.43 -16.67
C TYR A 91 3.98 -5.39 -15.72
N SER A 92 2.79 -5.83 -16.12
CA SER A 92 2.11 -6.97 -15.53
C SER A 92 2.46 -8.25 -16.29
N GLN A 93 1.99 -9.38 -15.77
CA GLN A 93 2.05 -10.68 -16.45
C GLN A 93 1.33 -10.70 -17.83
N SER A 94 0.51 -9.70 -18.15
CA SER A 94 -0.20 -9.58 -19.44
C SER A 94 0.32 -8.47 -20.35
N GLY A 95 1.35 -7.74 -19.94
CA GLY A 95 1.96 -6.66 -20.73
C GLY A 95 2.05 -5.33 -19.97
N ALA A 96 2.24 -4.23 -20.68
CA ALA A 96 2.47 -2.94 -20.04
C ALA A 96 1.20 -2.36 -19.41
N VAL A 97 1.28 -1.97 -18.14
CA VAL A 97 0.24 -1.27 -17.37
C VAL A 97 0.48 0.24 -17.39
N VAL A 98 1.75 0.64 -17.32
CA VAL A 98 2.18 2.04 -17.46
C VAL A 98 3.24 2.09 -18.54
N ASN A 99 3.01 2.87 -19.59
CA ASN A 99 3.91 3.01 -20.74
C ASN A 99 4.72 4.32 -20.74
N GLU A 100 4.51 5.17 -19.74
CA GLU A 100 5.13 6.49 -19.64
C GLU A 100 6.08 6.53 -18.45
N ALA A 101 7.33 6.96 -18.67
CA ALA A 101 8.36 6.96 -17.63
C ALA A 101 8.09 7.97 -16.50
N ASP A 102 7.36 9.06 -16.79
CA ASP A 102 7.06 10.12 -15.82
C ASP A 102 5.71 9.91 -15.12
N ARG A 103 5.00 8.83 -15.44
CA ARG A 103 3.70 8.52 -14.85
C ARG A 103 3.87 7.72 -13.55
N SER A 104 3.01 8.01 -12.58
CA SER A 104 2.81 7.19 -11.38
C SER A 104 1.36 6.75 -11.30
N LEU A 105 1.11 5.57 -10.73
CA LEU A 105 -0.26 5.15 -10.41
C LEU A 105 -0.86 6.08 -9.34
N THR A 106 -2.14 6.42 -9.50
CA THR A 106 -2.88 7.15 -8.47
C THR A 106 -3.20 6.23 -7.28
N PRO A 107 -3.50 6.77 -6.09
CA PRO A 107 -3.95 5.97 -4.94
C PRO A 107 -5.13 5.05 -5.28
N GLU A 108 -6.10 5.52 -6.08
CA GLU A 108 -7.26 4.74 -6.49
C GLU A 108 -6.87 3.57 -7.40
N GLU A 109 -5.95 3.79 -8.34
CA GLU A 109 -5.41 2.71 -9.20
C GLU A 109 -4.65 1.66 -8.38
N ILE A 110 -3.90 2.09 -7.37
CA ILE A 110 -3.19 1.18 -6.45
C ILE A 110 -4.18 0.38 -5.60
N MET A 111 -5.21 1.03 -5.05
CA MET A 111 -6.24 0.38 -4.23
C MET A 111 -7.03 -0.66 -5.00
N THR A 112 -7.23 -0.44 -6.30
CA THR A 112 -8.02 -1.32 -7.18
C THR A 112 -7.16 -2.24 -8.04
N MET A 113 -5.86 -2.32 -7.73
CA MET A 113 -4.89 -3.10 -8.51
C MET A 113 -5.25 -4.59 -8.50
N ASP A 114 -5.51 -5.13 -9.68
CA ASP A 114 -5.97 -6.51 -9.92
C ASP A 114 -5.02 -7.30 -10.82
N TRP A 115 -3.73 -6.96 -10.80
CA TRP A 115 -2.68 -7.59 -11.59
C TRP A 115 -1.41 -7.80 -10.77
N LEU A 116 -0.58 -8.74 -11.24
CA LEU A 116 0.75 -9.02 -10.68
C LEU A 116 1.82 -8.54 -11.66
N ALA A 117 2.93 -8.02 -11.14
CA ALA A 117 4.07 -7.63 -11.96
C ALA A 117 4.63 -8.81 -12.76
N GLU A 118 5.21 -8.55 -13.93
CA GLU A 118 5.67 -9.58 -14.88
C GLU A 118 6.63 -10.60 -14.27
N ASN A 119 7.39 -10.20 -13.25
CA ASN A 119 8.41 -11.03 -12.58
C ASN A 119 7.85 -11.87 -11.43
N ILE A 120 6.56 -11.79 -11.13
CA ILE A 120 5.92 -12.58 -10.09
C ILE A 120 5.54 -13.95 -10.64
N ILE A 121 5.96 -15.01 -9.96
CA ILE A 121 5.53 -16.39 -10.23
C ILE A 121 4.31 -16.68 -9.37
N GLY A 122 3.16 -16.84 -10.01
CA GLY A 122 1.86 -17.06 -9.36
C GLY A 122 0.74 -16.42 -10.16
N SER A 123 -0.50 -16.58 -9.70
CA SER A 123 -1.69 -15.96 -10.28
C SER A 123 -2.62 -15.47 -9.18
N ILE A 124 -3.43 -14.45 -9.48
CA ILE A 124 -4.53 -14.07 -8.60
C ILE A 124 -5.58 -15.19 -8.67
N PRO A 125 -6.00 -15.78 -7.52
CA PRO A 125 -6.93 -16.89 -7.52
C PRO A 125 -8.27 -16.54 -8.16
N LYS A 126 -8.85 -17.49 -8.90
CA LYS A 126 -10.22 -17.37 -9.39
C LYS A 126 -11.21 -17.60 -8.24
N LYS A 127 -12.46 -17.15 -8.43
CA LYS A 127 -13.52 -17.29 -7.42
C LYS A 127 -13.72 -18.74 -6.97
N GLU A 128 -13.57 -19.68 -7.90
CA GLU A 128 -13.77 -21.12 -7.70
C GLU A 128 -12.63 -21.74 -6.88
N GLU A 129 -11.47 -21.08 -6.84
CA GLU A 129 -10.28 -21.51 -6.09
C GLU A 129 -10.28 -20.94 -4.66
N LEU A 130 -11.24 -20.08 -4.33
CA LEU A 130 -11.35 -19.48 -3.01
C LEU A 130 -11.91 -20.48 -2.00
N THR A 131 -11.33 -20.47 -0.79
CA THR A 131 -11.92 -21.16 0.35
C THR A 131 -13.26 -20.51 0.71
N GLU A 132 -14.17 -21.27 1.33
CA GLU A 132 -15.48 -20.76 1.75
C GLU A 132 -15.37 -19.52 2.66
N GLN A 133 -14.29 -19.44 3.44
CA GLN A 133 -13.98 -18.30 4.32
C GLN A 133 -13.46 -17.07 3.57
N ALA A 134 -12.80 -17.24 2.42
CA ALA A 134 -12.23 -16.15 1.64
C ALA A 134 -13.27 -15.50 0.69
N ALA A 135 -14.26 -16.28 0.23
CA ALA A 135 -15.30 -15.83 -0.69
C ALA A 135 -16.07 -14.56 -0.24
N PRO A 136 -16.53 -14.41 1.02
CA PRO A 136 -17.24 -13.20 1.43
C PRO A 136 -16.34 -11.96 1.48
N VAL A 137 -15.08 -12.10 1.89
CA VAL A 137 -14.12 -10.99 1.98
C VAL A 137 -13.79 -10.44 0.59
N ILE A 138 -13.55 -11.32 -0.39
CA ILE A 138 -13.23 -10.91 -1.75
C ILE A 138 -14.42 -10.24 -2.44
N ARG A 139 -15.65 -10.70 -2.18
CA ARG A 139 -16.87 -10.01 -2.66
C ARG A 139 -17.01 -8.60 -2.09
N GLN A 140 -16.58 -8.36 -0.85
CA GLN A 140 -16.64 -7.04 -0.21
C GLN A 140 -15.53 -6.10 -0.70
N GLN A 141 -14.33 -6.64 -0.97
CA GLN A 141 -13.14 -5.86 -1.36
C GLN A 141 -13.09 -5.48 -2.85
N GLY A 142 -14.00 -6.01 -3.69
CA GLY A 142 -14.14 -5.56 -5.09
C GLY A 142 -13.01 -5.96 -6.05
N VAL A 143 -12.12 -6.88 -5.64
CA VAL A 143 -10.91 -7.29 -6.40
C VAL A 143 -11.23 -8.06 -7.68
N MET A 144 -12.49 -8.43 -7.92
CA MET A 144 -12.91 -9.05 -9.18
C MET A 144 -13.72 -8.06 -10.01
N LYS A 145 -13.20 -7.69 -11.19
CA LYS A 145 -13.99 -6.98 -12.21
C LYS A 145 -15.25 -7.80 -12.53
N LYS A 146 -16.38 -7.11 -12.67
CA LYS A 146 -17.55 -7.71 -13.33
C LYS A 146 -17.12 -8.01 -14.77
N GLU A 147 -17.05 -9.29 -15.13
CA GLU A 147 -17.17 -9.67 -16.53
C GLU A 147 -18.52 -9.14 -17.02
N GLY A 148 -18.51 -8.51 -18.19
CA GLY A 148 -19.69 -7.89 -18.80
C GLY A 148 -20.81 -8.87 -19.11
#